data_AF-F3FWT2-F1
#
_entry.id   AF-F3FWT2-F1
#
_cell.length_a   1.000
_cell.length_b   1.000
_cell.length_c   1.000
_cell.angle_alpha   90.00
_cell.angle_beta   90.00
_cell.angle_gamma   90.00
#
_symmetry.space_group_name_H-M   'P 1'
#
loop_
_entity.id
_entity.type
_entity.pdbx_description
1 polymer ?
#
loop_
_entity_poly.entity_id
_entity_poly.type
_entity_poly.pdbx_seq_one_letter_code
_entity_poly.pdbx_strand_id
1 'polypeptide(L)'
;PTLAYGIQDVQGDGSGIEEVHQVLDSQLSSRIRSIARQLGVSAASLAHLAWAQVAGRVSGREEVVFGTVLMGRMQGGNGAD
;
A
#
# COMPACT_ATOMS: atom_id res chain seq x y z
N PRO A 1 3.35 -1.99 16.57
CA PRO A 1 2.94 -2.77 15.38
C PRO A 1 1.89 -1.98 14.58
N THR A 2 1.86 -2.12 13.25
CA THR A 2 0.87 -1.49 12.36
C THR A 2 -0.48 -2.22 12.45
N LEU A 3 -1.07 -2.30 13.64
CA LEU A 3 -2.37 -2.95 13.84
C LEU A 3 -3.48 -1.93 13.61
N ALA A 4 -4.21 -2.08 12.51
CA ALA A 4 -5.38 -1.25 12.25
C ALA A 4 -6.40 -1.42 13.38
N TYR A 5 -6.84 -0.30 13.95
CA TYR A 5 -7.79 -0.23 15.05
C TYR A 5 -7.40 -1.04 16.30
N GLY A 6 -6.12 -1.40 16.45
CA GLY A 6 -5.63 -2.26 17.53
C GLY A 6 -6.11 -3.72 17.44
N ILE A 7 -6.69 -4.15 16.32
CA ILE A 7 -7.15 -5.52 16.12
C ILE A 7 -5.92 -6.42 15.97
N GLN A 8 -5.79 -7.38 16.89
CA GLN A 8 -4.61 -8.24 17.01
C GLN A 8 -4.87 -9.67 16.53
N ASP A 9 -6.14 -10.10 16.60
CA ASP A 9 -6.58 -11.38 16.07
C ASP A 9 -7.01 -11.23 14.61
N VAL A 10 -6.03 -11.34 13.72
CA VAL A 10 -6.21 -11.25 12.26
C VAL A 10 -5.96 -12.59 11.57
N GLN A 11 -5.77 -13.67 12.34
CA GLN A 11 -5.56 -15.02 11.81
C GLN A 11 -6.90 -15.72 11.58
N GLY A 12 -7.54 -15.37 10.46
CA GLY A 12 -8.74 -16.04 9.95
C GLY A 12 -8.59 -16.47 8.50
N ASP A 13 -9.62 -17.11 7.95
CA ASP A 13 -9.69 -17.50 6.54
C ASP A 13 -10.08 -16.34 5.60
N GLY A 14 -10.25 -15.12 6.15
CA GLY A 14 -10.62 -13.92 5.41
C GLY A 14 -12.10 -13.80 5.08
N SER A 15 -12.96 -14.75 5.47
CA SER A 15 -14.39 -14.77 5.14
C SER A 15 -15.19 -13.58 5.70
N GLY A 16 -14.68 -12.91 6.74
CA GLY A 16 -15.28 -11.71 7.33
C GLY A 16 -14.76 -10.38 6.76
N ILE A 17 -13.93 -10.40 5.72
CA ILE A 17 -13.38 -9.19 5.11
C ILE A 17 -14.39 -8.63 4.10
N GLU A 18 -14.89 -7.43 4.35
CA GLU A 18 -15.66 -6.68 3.36
C GLU A 18 -14.72 -5.94 2.41
N GLU A 19 -14.94 -6.09 1.10
CA GLU A 19 -14.17 -5.45 0.06
C GLU A 19 -14.92 -4.24 -0.52
N VAL A 20 -14.21 -3.12 -0.68
CA VAL A 20 -14.73 -1.92 -1.34
C VAL A 20 -13.85 -1.58 -2.52
N HIS A 21 -14.48 -1.50 -3.69
CA HIS A 21 -13.82 -1.11 -4.94
C HIS A 21 -14.27 0.29 -5.34
N GLN A 22 -13.34 1.24 -5.31
CA GLN A 22 -13.59 2.60 -5.78
C GLN A 22 -12.74 2.89 -7.01
N VAL A 23 -13.39 3.15 -8.14
CA VAL A 23 -12.71 3.61 -9.34
C VAL A 23 -12.29 5.07 -9.14
N LEU A 24 -11.02 5.36 -9.37
CA LEU A 24 -10.53 6.73 -9.42
C LEU A 24 -10.97 7.38 -10.72
N ASP A 25 -11.45 8.61 -10.63
CA ASP A 25 -11.75 9.41 -11.81
C ASP A 25 -10.55 9.48 -12.77
N SER A 26 -10.85 9.52 -14.07
CA SER A 26 -9.86 9.52 -15.14
C SER A 26 -8.93 10.74 -15.09
N GLN A 27 -9.45 11.91 -14.72
CA GLN A 27 -8.67 13.14 -14.61
C GLN A 27 -7.73 13.06 -13.40
N LEU A 28 -8.23 12.59 -12.26
CA LEU A 28 -7.40 12.35 -11.07
C LEU A 28 -6.29 11.34 -11.37
N SER A 29 -6.63 10.24 -12.03
CA SER A 29 -5.66 9.21 -12.43
C SER A 29 -4.56 9.77 -13.34
N SER A 30 -4.93 10.63 -14.29
CA SER A 30 -3.96 11.30 -15.17
C SER A 30 -3.04 12.24 -14.39
N ARG A 31 -3.58 13.02 -13.47
CA ARG A 31 -2.81 13.94 -12.61
C ARG A 31 -1.80 13.19 -11.74
N ILE A 32 -2.21 12.08 -11.11
CA ILE A 32 -1.31 11.24 -10.30
C ILE A 32 -0.12 10.77 -11.14
N ARG A 33 -0.36 10.27 -12.36
CA ARG A 33 0.70 9.83 -13.27
C ARG A 33 1.62 10.97 -13.70
N SER A 34 1.05 12.14 -13.99
CA SER A 34 1.81 13.34 -14.36
C SER A 34 2.75 13.77 -13.23
N ILE A 35 2.25 13.85 -12.00
CA ILE A 35 3.04 14.22 -10.82
C ILE A 35 4.13 13.17 -10.55
N ALA A 36 3.80 11.87 -10.59
CA ALA A 36 4.78 10.80 -10.43
C ALA A 36 5.94 10.95 -11.43
N ARG A 37 5.62 11.23 -12.70
CA ARG A 37 6.61 11.45 -13.74
C ARG A 37 7.48 12.69 -13.49
N GLN A 38 6.87 13.80 -13.06
CA GLN A 38 7.60 15.03 -12.72
C GLN A 38 8.56 14.83 -11.53
N LEU A 39 8.17 13.99 -10.57
CA LEU A 39 8.97 13.66 -9.39
C LEU A 39 9.97 12.51 -9.62
N GLY A 40 9.98 11.90 -10.81
CA GLY A 40 10.87 10.78 -11.13
C GLY A 40 10.54 9.48 -10.38
N VAL A 41 9.31 9.34 -9.87
CA VAL A 41 8.84 8.14 -9.13
C VAL A 41 7.74 7.41 -9.89
N SER A 42 7.39 6.21 -9.44
CA SER A 42 6.27 5.46 -10.01
C SER A 42 4.93 5.91 -9.42
N ALA A 43 3.83 5.71 -10.15
CA ALA A 43 2.49 5.88 -9.60
C ALA A 43 2.20 4.91 -8.43
N ALA A 44 2.83 3.72 -8.45
CA ALA A 44 2.75 2.76 -7.34
C ALA A 44 3.37 3.33 -6.05
N SER A 45 4.49 4.05 -6.14
CA SER A 45 5.12 4.71 -4.98
C SER A 45 4.20 5.74 -4.32
N LEU A 46 3.45 6.51 -5.13
CA LEU A 46 2.44 7.44 -4.60
C LEU A 46 1.25 6.69 -3.98
N ALA A 47 0.83 5.58 -4.57
CA ALA A 47 -0.22 4.73 -4.00
C ALA A 47 0.22 4.09 -2.67
N HIS A 48 1.47 3.64 -2.57
CA HIS A 48 2.05 3.15 -1.31
C HIS A 48 2.09 4.26 -0.27
N LEU A 49 2.49 5.49 -0.62
CA LEU A 49 2.44 6.61 0.32
C LEU A 49 1.00 6.89 0.80
N ALA A 50 0.01 6.87 -0.10
CA ALA A 50 -1.39 7.06 0.28
C ALA A 50 -1.87 5.97 1.25
N TRP A 51 -1.54 4.70 0.98
CA TRP A 51 -1.87 3.60 1.89
C TRP A 51 -1.10 3.64 3.21
N ALA A 52 0.17 4.07 3.21
CA ALA A 52 0.94 4.27 4.43
C ALA A 52 0.26 5.30 5.34
N GLN A 53 -0.23 6.39 4.76
CA GLN A 53 -0.97 7.41 5.50
C GLN A 53 -2.30 6.90 6.06
N VAL A 54 -3.01 6.04 5.33
CA VAL A 54 -4.24 5.40 5.84
C VAL A 54 -3.88 4.46 6.99
N ALA A 55 -2.92 3.57 6.79
CA ALA A 55 -2.44 2.62 7.80
C ALA A 55 -1.98 3.33 9.07
N GLY A 56 -1.24 4.43 8.96
CA GLY A 56 -0.77 5.23 10.10
C GLY A 56 -1.92 5.81 10.90
N ARG A 57 -2.92 6.39 10.22
CA ARG A 57 -4.11 6.94 10.88
C ARG A 57 -4.93 5.87 11.59
N VAL A 58 -5.22 4.75 10.94
CA VAL A 58 -6.07 3.71 11.54
C VAL A 58 -5.34 2.91 12.63
N SER A 59 -4.01 2.89 12.63
CA SER A 59 -3.21 2.22 13.67
C SER A 59 -2.73 3.16 14.78
N GLY A 60 -2.94 4.47 14.67
CA GLY A 60 -2.40 5.47 15.59
C GLY A 60 -0.87 5.51 15.60
N ARG A 61 -0.24 5.30 14.44
CA ARG A 61 1.23 5.25 14.29
C ARG A 61 1.71 6.26 13.25
N GLU A 62 2.84 6.88 13.55
CA GLU A 62 3.55 7.73 12.59
C GLU A 62 4.39 6.90 11.62
N GLU A 63 5.02 5.83 12.13
CA GLU A 63 5.79 4.87 11.35
C GLU A 63 5.00 3.58 11.16
N VAL A 64 4.84 3.19 9.90
CA VAL A 64 4.09 1.99 9.52
C VAL A 64 4.91 1.08 8.61
N VAL A 65 4.70 -0.21 8.80
CA VAL A 65 5.21 -1.27 7.93
C VAL A 65 4.04 -2.05 7.36
N PHE A 66 4.03 -2.23 6.03
CA PHE A 66 3.12 -3.09 5.29
C PHE A 66 3.78 -3.56 3.99
N GLY A 67 3.32 -4.69 3.44
CA GLY A 67 3.89 -5.30 2.24
C GLY A 67 3.15 -4.93 0.97
N THR A 68 3.81 -5.12 -0.17
CA THR A 68 3.18 -5.13 -1.50
C THR A 68 3.50 -6.45 -2.17
N VAL A 69 2.54 -7.00 -2.90
CA VAL A 69 2.79 -8.17 -3.75
C VAL A 69 3.33 -7.67 -5.08
N LEU A 70 4.40 -8.28 -5.56
CA LEU A 70 4.98 -8.06 -6.88
C LEU A 70 4.78 -9.34 -7.69
N MET A 71 4.46 -9.21 -8.98
CA MET A 71 4.34 -10.39 -9.85
C MET A 71 5.74 -10.96 -10.16
N GLY A 72 6.00 -12.20 -9.74
CA GLY A 72 7.19 -13.00 -10.11
C GLY A 72 7.94 -13.60 -8.92
N ARG A 73 9.00 -14.37 -9.22
CA ARG A 73 10.07 -14.69 -8.27
C ARG A 73 11.17 -13.65 -8.48
N MET A 74 11.34 -12.70 -7.57
CA MET A 74 12.55 -11.89 -7.55
C MET A 74 13.72 -12.88 -7.41
N GLN A 75 14.48 -13.11 -8.48
CA GLN A 75 15.80 -13.71 -8.36
C GLN A 75 16.56 -12.74 -7.47
N GLY A 76 16.82 -13.16 -6.22
CA GLY A 76 17.47 -12.32 -5.21
C GLY A 76 18.69 -11.66 -5.83
N GLY A 77 18.69 -10.33 -5.83
CA GLY A 77 19.88 -9.57 -6.24
C GLY A 77 21.04 -9.94 -5.33
N ASN A 78 22.25 -9.77 -5.86
CA ASN A 78 23.53 -10.20 -5.29
C ASN A 78 23.79 -9.68 -3.85
N GLY A 79 23.22 -10.35 -2.85
CA GLY A 79 23.29 -10.01 -1.43
C GLY A 79 22.26 -10.73 -0.55
N ALA A 80 21.73 -11.87 -0.99
CA ALA A 80 20.81 -12.72 -0.23
C ALA A 80 21.53 -13.97 0.32
N ASP A 81 22.71 -13.75 0.89
CA ASP A 81 23.40 -14.63 1.85
C ASP A 81 23.90 -13.75 3.00
#